data_AF-A0A922X4J3-F1
#
_entry.id   AF-A0A922X4J3-F1
#
_cell.length_a   1.000
_cell.length_b   1.000
_cell.length_c   1.000
_cell.angle_alpha   90.00
_cell.angle_beta   90.00
_cell.angle_gamma   90.00
#
_symmetry.space_group_name_H-M   'P 1'
#
loop_
_entity.id
_entity.type
_entity.pdbx_description
1 polymer ?
#
loop_
_entity_poly.entity_id
_entity_poly.type
_entity_poly.pdbx_seq_one_letter_code
_entity_poly.pdbx_strand_id
1 'polypeptide(L)'
;MHRVVCYYEGQNWRRIVERGPWLASRAEAEEWADALRRIGYHVTLEDGGRRPADGAADEGSRNPDDRDDHDELLKALGNIA
;
A
#
# COMPACT_ATOMS: atom_id res chain seq x y z
N MET A 1 0.54 -11.64 -7.69
CA MET A 1 -0.21 -11.69 -6.41
C MET A 1 -1.28 -10.62 -6.50
N HIS A 2 -2.50 -10.88 -6.07
CA HIS A 2 -3.62 -9.95 -6.21
C HIS A 2 -4.23 -9.69 -4.85
N ARG A 3 -4.73 -8.48 -4.57
CA ARG A 3 -5.49 -8.23 -3.34
C ARG A 3 -6.77 -7.46 -3.63
N VAL A 4 -7.73 -7.64 -2.74
CA VAL A 4 -9.01 -6.96 -2.78
C VAL A 4 -8.94 -5.72 -1.91
N VAL A 5 -9.34 -4.56 -2.43
CA VAL A 5 -9.42 -3.31 -1.68
C VAL A 5 -10.86 -2.83 -1.64
N CYS A 6 -11.38 -2.66 -0.43
CA CYS A 6 -12.73 -2.18 -0.19
C CYS A 6 -12.71 -0.70 0.17
N TYR A 7 -13.70 0.01 -0.34
CA TYR A 7 -14.03 1.39 -0.01
C TYR A 7 -15.45 1.43 0.52
N TYR A 8 -15.64 2.09 1.65
CA TYR A 8 -16.95 2.50 2.10
C TYR A 8 -16.89 3.90 2.71
N GLU A 9 -18.00 4.61 2.56
CA GLU A 9 -18.19 5.91 3.19
C GLU A 9 -18.74 5.66 4.60
N GLY A 10 -17.91 5.89 5.61
CA GLY A 10 -18.37 5.87 6.98
C GLY A 10 -19.34 7.02 7.27
N GLN A 11 -20.06 6.95 8.39
CA GLN A 11 -21.04 7.96 8.85
C GLN A 11 -20.47 9.40 9.00
N ASN A 12 -19.15 9.57 8.93
CA ASN A 12 -18.44 10.84 9.09
C ASN A 12 -17.72 11.32 7.81
N TRP A 13 -18.18 10.87 6.63
CA TRP A 13 -17.56 11.12 5.32
C TRP A 13 -16.09 10.70 5.22
N ARG A 14 -15.60 9.89 6.17
CA ARG A 14 -14.30 9.25 6.08
C ARG A 14 -14.43 8.07 5.13
N ARG A 15 -13.76 8.16 3.99
CA ARG A 15 -13.56 7.05 3.08
C ARG A 15 -12.60 6.06 3.74
N ILE A 16 -13.14 4.97 4.26
CA ILE A 16 -12.32 3.92 4.86
C ILE A 16 -11.88 3.00 3.74
N VAL A 17 -10.57 2.75 3.69
CA VAL A 17 -9.94 1.85 2.73
C VAL A 17 -9.46 0.63 3.48
N GLU A 18 -10.12 -0.51 3.29
CA GLU A 18 -9.70 -1.78 3.87
C GLU A 18 -9.02 -2.63 2.81
N ARG A 19 -7.76 -2.98 3.06
CA ARG A 19 -6.94 -3.79 2.16
C ARG A 19 -6.96 -5.23 2.66
N GLY A 20 -7.56 -6.10 1.88
CA GLY A 20 -7.56 -7.53 2.14
C GLY A 20 -6.18 -8.17 1.98
N PRO A 21 -6.07 -9.46 2.35
CA PRO A 21 -4.84 -10.22 2.17
C PRO A 21 -4.43 -10.31 0.70
N TRP A 22 -3.13 -10.52 0.46
CA TRP A 22 -2.63 -10.88 -0.86
C TRP A 22 -2.95 -12.33 -1.17
N LEU A 23 -3.77 -12.52 -2.19
CA LEU A 23 -4.18 -13.82 -2.71
C LEU A 23 -3.23 -14.25 -3.83
N ALA A 24 -2.99 -15.57 -3.91
CA ALA A 24 -2.08 -16.15 -4.88
C ALA A 24 -2.63 -16.04 -6.32
N SER A 25 -3.94 -16.22 -6.47
CA SER A 25 -4.62 -16.28 -7.76
C SER A 25 -5.54 -15.08 -7.97
N ARG A 26 -5.61 -14.60 -9.22
CA ARG A 26 -6.54 -13.54 -9.61
C ARG A 26 -7.99 -13.95 -9.44
N ALA A 27 -8.32 -15.18 -9.85
CA ALA A 27 -9.67 -15.74 -9.76
C ALA A 27 -10.20 -15.69 -8.32
N GLU A 28 -9.36 -16.06 -7.36
CA GLU A 28 -9.69 -16.03 -5.93
C GLU A 28 -9.99 -14.59 -5.45
N ALA A 29 -9.20 -13.61 -5.91
CA ALA A 29 -9.47 -12.20 -5.62
C ALA A 29 -10.75 -11.69 -6.28
N GLU A 30 -11.07 -12.15 -7.49
CA GLU A 30 -12.30 -11.83 -8.21
C GLU A 30 -13.53 -12.41 -7.50
N GLU A 31 -13.47 -13.64 -6.99
CA GLU A 31 -14.54 -14.25 -6.19
C GLU A 31 -14.82 -13.46 -4.90
N TRP A 32 -13.77 -13.06 -4.20
CA TRP A 32 -13.89 -12.21 -3.01
C TRP A 32 -14.47 -10.85 -3.34
N ALA A 33 -14.01 -10.23 -4.43
CA ALA A 33 -14.52 -8.93 -4.87
C ALA A 33 -16.00 -9.00 -5.24
N ASP A 34 -16.44 -10.08 -5.88
CA ASP A 34 -17.85 -10.31 -6.21
C ASP A 34 -18.71 -10.49 -4.95
N ALA A 35 -18.24 -11.29 -3.98
CA ALA A 35 -18.93 -11.47 -2.70
C ALA A 35 -19.10 -10.13 -1.95
N LEU A 36 -18.04 -9.32 -1.89
CA LEU A 36 -18.07 -8.02 -1.21
C LEU A 36 -18.95 -6.99 -1.94
N ARG A 37 -18.98 -7.00 -3.28
CA ARG A 37 -19.89 -6.17 -4.07
C ARG A 37 -21.36 -6.52 -3.83
N ARG A 38 -21.70 -7.80 -3.69
CA ARG A 38 -23.08 -8.25 -3.37
C ARG A 38 -23.57 -7.75 -2.02
N ILE A 39 -22.65 -7.52 -1.08
CA ILE A 39 -22.96 -6.99 0.26
C ILE A 39 -23.09 -5.45 0.22
N GLY A 40 -22.69 -4.80 -0.87
CA GLY A 40 -22.79 -3.35 -1.07
C GLY A 40 -21.48 -2.58 -0.87
N TYR A 41 -20.35 -3.27 -0.74
CA TYR A 41 -19.04 -2.60 -0.70
C TYR A 41 -18.59 -2.19 -2.10
N HIS A 42 -17.90 -1.04 -2.20
CA HIS A 42 -17.14 -0.69 -3.40
C HIS A 42 -15.78 -1.39 -3.36
N VAL A 43 -15.46 -2.14 -4.41
CA VAL A 43 -14.28 -3.01 -4.40
C VAL A 43 -13.42 -2.83 -5.65
N THR A 44 -12.10 -2.69 -5.47
CA THR A 44 -11.09 -2.73 -6.53
C THR A 44 -10.10 -3.88 -6.31
N LEU A 45 -9.47 -4.31 -7.40
CA LEU A 45 -8.43 -5.33 -7.38
C LEU A 45 -7.09 -4.63 -7.62
N GLU A 46 -6.15 -4.82 -6.71
CA GLU A 46 -4.76 -4.41 -6.91
C GLU A 46 -3.95 -5.63 -7.36
N ASP A 47 -3.22 -5.47 -8.45
CA ASP A 47 -2.21 -6.42 -8.86
C ASP A 47 -0.86 -6.02 -8.26
N GLY A 48 -0.20 -6.98 -7.61
CA GLY A 48 1.12 -6.82 -7.01
C GLY A 48 2.26 -7.01 -8.03
N GLY A 49 1.94 -7.20 -9.31
CA GLY A 49 2.90 -7.33 -10.39
C GLY A 49 3.41 -5.96 -10.82
N ARG A 50 4.55 -5.55 -10.23
CA ARG A 50 5.43 -4.44 -10.66
C ARG A 50 4.75 -3.06 -10.67
N ARG A 51 5.33 -2.10 -9.91
CA ARG A 51 5.02 -0.67 -10.06
C ARG A 51 4.95 -0.32 -11.57
N PRO A 52 3.94 0.43 -12.05
CA PRO A 52 4.09 1.08 -13.34
C PRO A 52 5.37 1.90 -13.27
N ALA A 53 6.31 1.57 -14.14
CA ALA A 53 7.48 2.38 -14.39
C ALA A 53 7.00 3.63 -15.14
N ASP A 54 6.42 4.58 -14.41
CA ASP A 54 6.29 5.95 -14.89
C ASP A 54 7.61 6.65 -14.57
N GLY A 55 8.55 6.53 -15.50
CA GLY A 55 9.77 7.31 -15.50
C GLY A 55 9.46 8.76 -15.81
N ALA A 56 9.67 9.63 -14.84
CA ALA A 56 10.15 10.97 -15.11
C ALA A 56 11.58 11.02 -14.58
N ALA A 57 12.53 11.14 -15.52
CA ALA A 57 13.92 11.37 -15.25
C ALA A 57 14.08 12.67 -14.45
N ASP A 58 14.82 12.62 -13.35
CA ASP A 58 15.62 13.75 -12.91
C ASP A 58 16.95 13.21 -12.36
N GLU A 59 17.94 13.23 -13.25
CA GLU A 59 19.34 13.17 -12.92
C GLU A 59 19.69 14.47 -12.18
N GLY A 60 19.79 14.42 -10.85
CA GLY A 60 20.07 15.65 -10.11
C GLY A 60 20.29 15.46 -8.61
N SER A 61 21.55 15.35 -8.21
CA SER A 61 22.06 15.67 -6.86
C SER A 61 21.63 14.78 -5.70
N ARG A 62 22.38 13.67 -5.51
CA ARG A 62 22.47 13.00 -4.20
C ARG A 62 23.26 13.91 -3.25
N ASN A 63 22.56 14.69 -2.44
CA ASN A 63 23.20 15.48 -1.39
C ASN A 63 23.84 14.51 -0.36
N PRO A 64 25.13 14.63 -0.03
CA PRO A 64 25.81 13.71 0.88
C PRO A 64 25.46 13.91 2.37
N ASP A 65 24.66 14.93 2.69
CA ASP A 65 24.31 15.38 4.05
C ASP A 65 23.20 14.52 4.73
N ASP A 66 22.39 13.78 3.95
CA ASP A 66 21.30 12.92 4.50
C ASP A 66 21.81 11.61 5.15
N ARG A 67 23.13 11.43 5.31
CA ARG A 67 23.70 10.23 5.95
C ARG A 67 23.80 10.36 7.47
N ASP A 68 23.83 11.57 8.01
CA ASP A 68 24.06 11.81 9.43
C ASP A 68 22.80 11.53 10.29
N ASP A 69 21.59 11.74 9.75
CA ASP A 69 20.34 11.50 10.49
C ASP A 69 20.06 10.01 10.79
N HIS A 70 20.54 9.11 9.92
CA HIS A 70 20.31 7.67 10.11
C HIS A 70 21.18 7.09 11.22
N ASP A 71 22.41 7.60 11.39
CA ASP A 71 23.34 7.16 12.43
C ASP A 71 22.92 7.66 13.82
N GLU A 72 22.38 8.89 13.90
CA GLU A 72 21.79 9.45 15.12
C GLU A 72 20.53 8.65 15.56
N LEU A 73 19.69 8.22 14.63
CA LEU A 73 18.51 7.40 14.93
C LEU A 73 18.91 6.03 15.51
N LEU A 74 19.97 5.41 14.96
CA LEU A 74 20.46 4.11 15.43
C LEU A 74 21.14 4.21 16.79
N LYS A 75 21.86 5.31 17.09
CA LYS A 75 22.38 5.59 18.43
C LYS A 75 21.26 5.83 19.44
N ALA A 76 20.21 6.56 19.08
CA ALA A 76 19.07 6.81 19.96
C ALA A 76 18.33 5.50 20.32
N LEU A 77 18.21 4.57 19.37
CA LEU A 77 17.59 3.26 19.59
C LEU A 77 18.49 2.30 20.39
N GLY A 78 19.82 2.37 20.23
CA GLY A 78 20.78 1.53 20.97
C GLY A 78 20.99 1.90 22.44
N ASN A 79 20.53 3.08 22.87
CA ASN A 79 20.60 3.54 24.26
C ASN A 79 19.33 3.20 25.08
N ILE A 80 18.36 2.51 24.47
CA ILE A 80 17.18 1.98 25.17
C ILE A 80 17.48 0.50 25.45
N ALA A 81 17.94 0.27 26.67
CA ALA A 81 18.39 -0.98 27.27
C ALA A 81 17.58 -2.24 26.91
#